data_AF-A0A524CCM9-F1
#
_entry.id   AF-A0A524CCM9-F1
#
_cell.length_a   1.000
_cell.length_b   1.000
_cell.length_c   1.000
_cell.angle_alpha   90.00
_cell.angle_beta   90.00
_cell.angle_gamma   90.00
#
_symmetry.space_group_name_H-M   'P 1'
#
loop_
_entity.id
_entity.type
_entity.pdbx_description
1 polymer ?
#
loop_
_entity_poly.entity_id
_entity_poly.type
_entity_poly.pdbx_seq_one_letter_code
_entity_poly.pdbx_strand_id
1 'polypeptide(L)'
;MNLTCCDCPDESCGLFEETNPLPKRARCPYCDRLFSRDRLDDHVRYCRMKDTEARTTRTPSARTLIVDGNNVAYYLSRRGVPRVSNLILARQSLRQVGYRPIIVVSAALIHKIDRPEVLGNMIDGVSVIEAPRGRNDDLTIIRLAQKRNAEILSNDRFLDWQDRFPWLASRLRRYRMTPAGLILS
;
A
#
# COMPACT_ATOMS: atom_id res chain seq x y z
N MET A 1 -28.32 -56.53 -55.54
CA MET A 1 -28.23 -57.60 -54.54
C MET A 1 -26.85 -57.53 -53.89
N ASN A 2 -26.83 -57.74 -52.58
CA ASN A 2 -25.71 -57.97 -51.66
C ASN A 2 -24.91 -56.77 -51.08
N LEU A 3 -25.16 -56.57 -49.78
CA LEU A 3 -24.22 -56.15 -48.73
C LEU A 3 -23.03 -57.14 -48.70
N THR A 4 -21.79 -56.82 -48.27
CA THR A 4 -21.37 -56.43 -46.91
C THR A 4 -19.85 -56.08 -46.92
N CYS A 5 -19.45 -55.08 -46.10
CA CYS A 5 -18.17 -54.76 -45.40
C CYS A 5 -16.76 -54.98 -46.01
N CYS A 6 -15.87 -53.97 -45.88
CA CYS A 6 -14.76 -53.92 -44.89
C CYS A 6 -13.91 -52.61 -44.99
N ASP A 7 -13.51 -52.10 -43.81
CA ASP A 7 -12.31 -51.30 -43.45
C ASP A 7 -12.03 -49.91 -44.08
N CYS A 8 -12.17 -48.85 -43.25
CA CYS A 8 -11.54 -47.54 -43.46
C CYS A 8 -10.61 -47.22 -42.27
N PRO A 9 -9.32 -46.94 -42.48
CA PRO A 9 -8.39 -46.55 -41.42
C PRO A 9 -8.36 -45.02 -41.22
N ASP A 10 -8.28 -44.66 -39.95
CA ASP A 10 -7.56 -43.56 -39.28
C ASP A 10 -7.47 -42.11 -39.81
N GLU A 11 -7.62 -41.22 -38.83
CA GLU A 11 -6.96 -39.92 -38.61
C GLU A 11 -7.23 -38.75 -39.60
N SER A 12 -8.07 -37.80 -39.17
CA SER A 12 -7.71 -36.38 -38.98
C SER A 12 -8.93 -35.47 -38.75
N CYS A 13 -9.38 -35.36 -37.50
CA CYS A 13 -10.21 -34.23 -37.07
C CYS A 13 -9.28 -33.04 -36.76
N GLY A 14 -9.20 -32.09 -37.69
CA GLY A 14 -8.62 -30.78 -37.41
C GLY A 14 -9.61 -29.85 -36.69
N LEU A 15 -9.06 -28.70 -36.25
CA LEU A 15 -9.68 -27.50 -35.66
C LEU A 15 -9.85 -27.62 -34.12
N PHE A 16 -9.18 -26.84 -33.27
CA PHE A 16 -8.99 -25.39 -33.27
C PHE A 16 -7.63 -24.96 -32.70
N GLU A 17 -6.93 -24.08 -33.43
CA GLU A 17 -5.89 -23.21 -32.88
C GLU A 17 -6.54 -21.97 -32.27
N GLU A 18 -6.45 -21.82 -30.95
CA GLU A 18 -6.49 -20.50 -30.29
C GLU A 18 -5.30 -20.39 -29.35
N THR A 19 -4.10 -20.22 -29.92
CA THR A 19 -2.96 -19.74 -29.14
C THR A 19 -3.19 -18.26 -28.84
N ASN A 20 -3.83 -17.95 -27.71
CA ASN A 20 -3.83 -16.60 -27.15
C ASN A 20 -2.37 -16.19 -26.88
N PRO A 21 -1.74 -15.32 -27.68
CA PRO A 21 -0.34 -15.01 -27.48
C PRO A 21 -0.24 -14.13 -26.22
N LEU A 22 0.35 -14.70 -25.17
CA LEU A 22 0.71 -14.01 -23.94
C LEU A 22 1.24 -12.59 -24.25
N PRO A 23 0.83 -11.56 -23.49
CA PRO A 23 1.16 -10.18 -23.81
C PRO A 23 2.67 -9.98 -23.96
N LYS A 24 3.10 -9.41 -25.09
CA LYS A 24 4.51 -9.20 -25.49
C LYS A 24 5.29 -8.28 -24.52
N ARG A 25 4.61 -7.71 -23.53
CA ARG A 25 5.15 -6.75 -22.57
C ARG A 25 4.72 -7.11 -21.16
N ALA A 26 5.65 -7.01 -20.22
CA ALA A 26 5.43 -7.28 -18.81
C ALA A 26 6.07 -6.19 -17.94
N ARG A 27 5.53 -6.00 -16.74
CA ARG A 27 5.98 -4.99 -15.78
C ARG A 27 7.06 -5.55 -14.87
N CYS A 28 8.09 -4.77 -14.59
CA CYS A 28 9.08 -5.14 -13.57
C CYS A 28 8.46 -5.12 -12.18
N PRO A 29 8.58 -6.19 -11.37
CA PRO A 29 7.99 -6.28 -10.03
C PRO A 29 8.60 -5.28 -9.02
N TYR A 30 9.78 -4.71 -9.33
CA TYR A 30 10.51 -3.81 -8.42
C TYR A 30 10.31 -2.33 -8.74
N CYS A 31 10.12 -1.94 -10.00
CA CYS A 31 9.99 -0.53 -10.40
C CYS A 31 8.74 -0.20 -11.22
N ASP A 32 7.89 -1.20 -11.50
CA ASP A 32 6.62 -1.07 -12.22
C ASP A 32 6.72 -0.46 -13.63
N ARG A 33 7.93 -0.42 -14.21
CA ARG A 33 8.13 -0.02 -15.60
C ARG A 33 7.76 -1.17 -16.53
N LEU A 34 7.21 -0.82 -17.69
CA LEU A 34 6.77 -1.76 -18.71
C LEU A 34 7.94 -2.05 -19.68
N PHE A 35 8.25 -3.33 -19.90
CA PHE A 35 9.32 -3.77 -20.78
C PHE A 35 8.82 -4.80 -21.79
N SER A 36 9.52 -4.95 -22.91
CA SER A 36 9.42 -6.15 -23.73
C SER A 36 9.99 -7.34 -22.96
N ARG A 37 9.46 -8.55 -23.21
CA ARG A 37 9.87 -9.77 -22.49
C ARG A 37 11.39 -9.96 -22.50
N ASP A 38 12.03 -9.73 -23.64
CA ASP A 38 13.48 -9.90 -23.83
C ASP A 38 14.32 -8.91 -23.00
N ARG A 39 13.78 -7.73 -22.70
CA ARG A 39 14.49 -6.70 -21.90
C ARG A 39 14.11 -6.73 -20.42
N LEU A 40 13.05 -7.46 -20.07
CA LEU A 40 12.56 -7.54 -18.70
C LEU A 40 13.54 -8.31 -17.82
N ASP A 41 14.07 -9.43 -18.30
CA ASP A 41 14.97 -10.29 -17.51
C ASP A 41 16.28 -9.57 -17.14
N ASP A 42 16.89 -8.87 -18.10
CA ASP A 42 18.09 -8.07 -17.86
C ASP A 42 17.81 -6.89 -16.92
N HIS A 43 16.66 -6.24 -17.08
CA HIS A 43 16.25 -5.17 -16.19
C HIS A 43 16.00 -5.67 -14.76
N VAL A 44 15.34 -6.82 -14.59
CA VAL A 44 15.02 -7.43 -13.30
C VAL A 44 16.29 -7.75 -12.52
N ARG A 45 17.34 -8.27 -13.18
CA ARG A 45 18.66 -8.52 -12.56
C ARG A 45 19.25 -7.24 -11.97
N TYR A 46 19.32 -6.17 -12.77
CA TYR A 46 19.87 -4.89 -12.31
C TYR A 46 18.99 -4.21 -11.24
N CYS A 47 17.67 -4.26 -11.40
CA CYS A 47 16.74 -3.63 -10.48
C CYS A 47 16.72 -4.31 -9.11
N ARG A 48 16.87 -5.65 -9.08
CA ARG A 48 17.02 -6.43 -7.83
C ARG A 48 18.31 -6.07 -7.07
N MET A 49 19.42 -5.87 -7.80
CA MET A 49 20.70 -5.48 -7.18
C MET A 49 20.62 -4.07 -6.58
N LYS A 50 20.03 -3.10 -7.30
CA LYS A 50 19.79 -1.75 -6.76
C LYS A 50 18.88 -1.72 -5.55
N ASP A 51 17.82 -2.53 -5.52
CA ASP A 51 16.92 -2.61 -4.35
C ASP A 51 17.64 -3.18 -3.12
N THR A 52 18.56 -4.11 -3.34
CA THR A 52 19.36 -4.73 -2.28
C THR A 52 20.42 -3.77 -1.73
N GLU A 53 21.13 -3.04 -2.60
CA GLU A 53 22.10 -2.00 -2.21
C GLU A 53 21.44 -0.81 -1.49
N ALA A 54 20.23 -0.42 -1.92
CA ALA A 54 19.43 0.59 -1.23
C ALA A 54 18.97 0.12 0.17
N ARG A 55 18.87 -1.20 0.40
CA ARG A 55 18.52 -1.79 1.70
C ARG A 55 19.73 -1.94 2.63
N THR A 56 20.92 -2.25 2.11
CA THR A 56 22.13 -2.53 2.90
C THR A 56 22.86 -1.27 3.37
N THR A 57 22.63 -0.12 2.72
CA THR A 57 23.25 1.18 3.06
C THR A 57 22.52 1.96 4.16
N ARG A 58 21.46 1.40 4.75
CA ARG A 58 20.73 2.04 5.85
C ARG A 58 21.26 1.53 7.19
N THR A 59 22.05 2.35 7.88
CA THR A 59 22.13 2.37 9.37
C THR A 59 20.72 2.15 9.93
N PRO A 60 20.47 1.42 11.04
CA PRO A 60 19.12 1.14 11.53
C PRO A 60 18.37 2.44 11.83
N SER A 61 17.80 2.99 10.77
CA SER A 61 17.16 4.28 10.71
C SER A 61 15.81 4.07 11.33
N ALA A 62 15.45 4.89 12.31
CA ALA A 62 14.11 4.90 12.89
C ALA A 62 13.06 4.61 11.80
N ARG A 63 12.35 3.50 11.96
CA ARG A 63 11.50 2.94 10.89
C ARG A 63 10.45 3.98 10.54
N THR A 64 10.41 4.40 9.28
CA THR A 64 9.39 5.36 8.84
C THR A 64 8.07 4.64 8.79
N LEU A 65 7.06 5.21 9.45
CA LEU A 65 5.72 4.63 9.56
C LEU A 65 4.71 5.66 9.08
N ILE A 66 3.98 5.35 8.02
CA ILE A 66 2.89 6.19 7.54
C ILE A 66 1.66 5.86 8.37
N VAL A 67 1.09 6.85 9.04
CA VAL A 67 -0.04 6.66 9.95
C VAL A 67 -1.30 7.22 9.30
N ASP A 68 -2.35 6.42 9.25
CA ASP A 68 -3.69 6.86 8.87
C ASP A 68 -4.28 7.76 9.97
N GLY A 69 -4.20 9.06 9.76
CA GLY A 69 -4.63 10.06 10.73
C GLY A 69 -6.14 10.12 10.89
N ASN A 70 -6.91 9.80 9.85
CA ASN A 70 -8.37 9.72 9.98
C ASN A 70 -8.73 8.58 10.96
N ASN A 71 -8.20 7.38 10.72
CA ASN A 71 -8.46 6.21 11.58
C ASN A 71 -8.05 6.46 13.04
N VAL A 72 -6.86 7.05 13.26
CA VAL A 72 -6.38 7.39 14.61
C VAL A 72 -7.23 8.48 15.27
N ALA A 73 -7.58 9.54 14.55
CA ALA A 73 -8.36 10.63 15.12
C ALA A 73 -9.75 10.19 15.61
N TYR A 74 -10.38 9.23 14.93
CA TYR A 74 -11.68 8.69 15.31
C TYR A 74 -11.63 7.59 16.39
N TYR A 75 -10.49 6.95 16.62
CA TYR A 75 -10.42 5.71 17.42
C TYR A 75 -11.04 5.79 18.82
N LEU A 76 -10.66 6.80 19.62
CA LEU A 76 -11.22 7.02 20.98
C LEU A 76 -12.39 8.01 20.99
N SER A 77 -12.96 8.34 19.82
CA SER A 77 -14.07 9.28 19.75
C SER A 77 -15.36 8.66 20.27
N ARG A 78 -16.03 9.36 21.20
CA ARG A 78 -17.31 8.93 21.77
C ARG A 78 -18.55 9.44 21.02
N ARG A 79 -18.40 10.50 20.20
CA ARG A 79 -19.52 11.20 19.54
C ARG A 79 -19.31 11.38 18.04
N GLY A 80 -18.41 10.59 17.44
CA GLY A 80 -18.05 10.76 16.03
C GLY A 80 -17.34 12.08 15.73
N VAL A 81 -16.77 12.74 16.75
CA VAL A 81 -15.93 13.94 16.58
C VAL A 81 -14.46 13.52 16.63
N PRO A 82 -13.66 13.70 15.56
CA PRO A 82 -12.25 13.32 15.58
C PRO A 82 -11.47 14.17 16.58
N ARG A 83 -10.48 13.56 17.23
CA ARG A 83 -9.73 14.17 18.33
C ARG A 83 -8.27 14.38 17.99
N VAL A 84 -7.79 15.62 18.09
CA VAL A 84 -6.36 15.93 17.88
C VAL A 84 -5.49 15.28 18.96
N SER A 85 -6.02 15.07 20.16
CA SER A 85 -5.31 14.37 21.24
C SER A 85 -4.90 12.95 20.86
N ASN A 86 -5.71 12.25 20.04
CA ASN A 86 -5.36 10.92 19.58
C ASN A 86 -4.15 10.97 18.64
N LEU A 87 -4.08 11.95 17.74
CA LEU A 87 -2.93 12.14 16.84
C LEU A 87 -1.64 12.41 17.62
N ILE A 88 -1.73 13.25 18.67
CA ILE A 88 -0.61 13.56 19.55
C ILE A 88 -0.14 12.31 20.31
N LEU A 89 -1.07 11.57 20.92
CA LEU A 89 -0.78 10.33 21.65
C LEU A 89 -0.13 9.29 20.73
N ALA A 90 -0.70 9.05 19.55
CA ALA A 90 -0.13 8.13 18.57
C ALA A 90 1.30 8.52 18.19
N ARG A 91 1.53 9.80 17.88
CA ARG A 91 2.88 10.30 17.57
C ARG A 91 3.86 10.06 18.71
N GLN A 92 3.47 10.36 19.95
CA GLN A 92 4.33 10.20 21.11
C GLN A 92 4.67 8.73 21.35
N SER A 93 3.67 7.85 21.41
CA SER A 93 3.87 6.40 21.60
C SER A 93 4.76 5.79 20.52
N LEU A 94 4.53 6.14 19.25
CA LEU A 94 5.32 5.61 18.13
C LEU A 94 6.78 6.11 18.17
N ARG A 95 7.00 7.38 18.51
CA ARG A 95 8.36 7.93 18.65
C ARG A 95 9.12 7.29 19.82
N GLN A 96 8.44 7.00 20.93
CA GLN A 96 9.05 6.32 22.08
C GLN A 96 9.53 4.91 21.72
N VAL A 97 8.82 4.22 20.83
CA VAL A 97 9.19 2.88 20.33
C VAL A 97 10.26 2.94 19.21
N GLY A 98 10.70 4.14 18.81
CA GLY A 98 11.77 4.34 17.82
C GLY A 98 11.28 4.48 16.37
N TYR A 99 9.98 4.71 16.15
CA TYR A 99 9.46 5.03 14.82
C TYR A 99 9.58 6.53 14.51
N ARG A 100 9.62 6.84 13.22
CA ARG A 100 9.39 8.20 12.70
C ARG A 100 8.01 8.23 12.04
N PRO A 101 6.94 8.51 12.81
CA PRO A 101 5.59 8.53 12.27
C PRO A 101 5.40 9.75 11.36
N ILE A 102 4.75 9.52 10.23
CA ILE A 102 4.26 10.56 9.33
C ILE A 102 2.75 10.37 9.24
N ILE A 103 2.00 11.24 9.90
CA ILE A 103 0.54 11.14 9.96
C ILE A 103 -0.03 11.77 8.70
N VAL A 104 -0.89 11.06 7.99
CA VAL A 104 -1.60 11.57 6.82
C VAL A 104 -3.06 11.80 7.21
N VAL A 105 -3.56 13.02 7.01
CA VAL A 105 -4.95 13.39 7.31
C VAL A 105 -5.66 13.86 6.06
N SER A 106 -6.95 13.54 5.94
CA SER A 106 -7.78 14.09 4.88
C SER A 106 -8.07 15.58 5.12
N ALA A 107 -8.27 16.33 4.04
CA ALA A 107 -8.75 17.71 4.14
C ALA A 107 -10.09 17.81 4.89
N ALA A 108 -10.96 16.81 4.75
CA ALA A 108 -12.24 16.76 5.46
C ALA A 108 -12.08 16.59 6.98
N LEU A 109 -11.03 15.90 7.44
CA LEU A 109 -10.74 15.75 8.87
C LEU A 109 -10.41 17.10 9.51
N ILE A 110 -9.66 17.95 8.82
CA ILE A 110 -9.20 19.25 9.32
C ILE A 110 -10.40 20.12 9.72
N HIS A 111 -11.48 20.11 8.95
CA HIS A 111 -12.70 20.89 9.24
C HIS A 111 -13.60 20.27 10.32
N LYS A 112 -13.42 18.98 10.63
CA LYS A 112 -14.28 18.24 11.58
C LYS A 112 -13.64 18.04 12.94
N ILE A 113 -12.33 18.22 13.05
CA ILE A 113 -11.57 17.95 14.27
C ILE A 113 -11.92 18.93 15.39
N ASP A 114 -11.83 18.46 16.63
CA ASP A 114 -12.19 19.24 17.80
C ASP A 114 -11.35 20.51 17.99
N ARG A 115 -10.08 20.49 17.56
CA ARG A 115 -9.11 21.59 17.70
C ARG A 115 -8.29 21.78 16.42
N PRO A 116 -8.85 22.43 15.39
CA PRO A 116 -8.20 22.59 14.08
C PRO A 116 -6.90 23.41 14.15
N GLU A 117 -6.83 24.40 15.05
CA GLU A 117 -5.64 25.24 15.27
C GLU A 117 -4.43 24.42 15.74
N VAL A 118 -4.66 23.45 16.63
CA VAL A 118 -3.59 22.56 17.11
C VAL A 118 -3.12 21.64 15.98
N LEU A 119 -4.05 21.17 15.15
CA LEU A 119 -3.70 20.36 13.97
C LEU A 119 -2.88 21.16 12.96
N GLY A 120 -3.23 22.44 12.72
CA GLY A 120 -2.47 23.35 11.87
C GLY A 120 -1.01 23.47 12.31
N ASN A 121 -0.76 23.73 13.59
CA ASN A 121 0.60 23.77 14.14
C ASN A 121 1.37 22.44 13.96
N MET A 122 0.67 21.29 14.00
CA MET A 122 1.29 19.98 13.75
C MET A 122 1.65 19.76 12.27
N ILE A 123 0.87 20.34 11.35
CA ILE A 123 1.14 20.34 9.92
C ILE A 123 2.38 21.20 9.63
N ASP A 124 2.43 22.40 10.17
CA ASP A 124 3.56 23.33 10.00
C ASP A 124 4.87 22.75 10.57
N GLY A 125 4.78 21.99 11.68
CA GLY A 125 5.90 21.24 12.25
C GLY A 125 6.29 19.97 11.50
N VAL A 126 5.83 19.76 10.25
CA VAL A 126 6.12 18.62 9.35
C VAL A 126 5.79 17.25 9.96
N SER A 127 4.95 17.23 11.00
CA SER A 127 4.57 15.99 11.69
C SER A 127 3.31 15.35 11.10
N VAL A 128 2.53 16.14 10.36
CA VAL A 128 1.27 15.75 9.71
C VAL A 128 1.27 16.25 8.26
N ILE A 129 0.77 15.44 7.33
CA ILE A 129 0.62 15.77 5.91
C ILE A 129 -0.87 15.75 5.56
N GLU A 130 -1.37 16.84 4.98
CA GLU A 130 -2.72 16.88 4.39
C GLU A 130 -2.73 16.15 3.05
N ALA A 131 -3.70 15.24 2.87
CA ALA A 131 -3.98 14.62 1.60
C ALA A 131 -4.68 15.62 0.65
N PRO A 132 -4.33 15.68 -0.65
CA PRO A 132 -4.94 16.61 -1.59
C PRO A 132 -6.45 16.46 -1.65
N ARG A 133 -7.17 17.59 -1.64
CA ARG A 133 -8.64 17.62 -1.80
C ARG A 133 -9.08 16.92 -3.10
N GLY A 134 -10.13 16.10 -3.00
CA GLY A 134 -10.68 15.37 -4.15
C GLY A 134 -9.90 14.11 -4.55
N ARG A 135 -8.82 13.76 -3.82
CA ARG A 135 -8.11 12.49 -3.98
C ARG A 135 -8.58 11.51 -2.93
N ASN A 136 -8.66 10.22 -3.28
CA ASN A 136 -8.90 9.17 -2.29
C ASN A 136 -7.73 9.14 -1.28
N ASP A 137 -8.05 9.31 0.01
CA ASP A 137 -7.09 9.42 1.11
C ASP A 137 -6.24 8.14 1.23
N ASP A 138 -6.87 6.96 1.09
CA ASP A 138 -6.21 5.65 1.12
C ASP A 138 -5.12 5.55 0.06
N LEU A 139 -5.43 5.97 -1.17
CA LEU A 139 -4.46 5.95 -2.26
C LEU A 139 -3.27 6.88 -1.99
N THR A 140 -3.50 7.99 -1.28
CA THR A 140 -2.42 8.90 -0.87
C THR A 140 -1.52 8.23 0.16
N ILE A 141 -2.10 7.57 1.17
CA ILE A 141 -1.37 6.78 2.18
C ILE A 141 -0.53 5.68 1.51
N ILE A 142 -1.15 4.87 0.64
CA ILE A 142 -0.51 3.75 -0.04
C ILE A 142 0.65 4.23 -0.91
N ARG A 143 0.44 5.25 -1.75
CA ARG A 143 1.49 5.80 -2.63
C ARG A 143 2.63 6.42 -1.83
N LEU A 144 2.32 7.09 -0.72
CA LEU A 144 3.33 7.69 0.13
C LEU A 144 4.18 6.63 0.83
N ALA A 145 3.55 5.56 1.33
CA ALA A 145 4.23 4.43 1.92
C ALA A 145 5.11 3.71 0.90
N GLN A 146 4.63 3.50 -0.32
CA GLN A 146 5.41 2.93 -1.42
C GLN A 146 6.62 3.81 -1.75
N LYS A 147 6.41 5.12 -1.95
CA LYS A 147 7.47 6.09 -2.28
C LYS A 147 8.57 6.14 -1.21
N ARG A 148 8.20 6.03 0.07
CA ARG A 148 9.13 6.08 1.20
C ARG A 148 9.63 4.72 1.67
N ASN A 149 9.22 3.64 1.02
CA ASN A 149 9.45 2.26 1.45
C ASN A 149 9.12 2.05 2.95
N ALA A 150 7.98 2.58 3.37
CA ALA A 150 7.53 2.64 4.75
C ALA A 150 6.39 1.65 5.02
N GLU A 151 6.21 1.30 6.30
CA GLU A 151 5.05 0.56 6.78
C GLU A 151 3.84 1.49 6.93
N ILE A 152 2.63 0.92 6.95
CA ILE A 152 1.38 1.67 7.14
C ILE A 152 0.78 1.26 8.48
N LEU A 153 0.35 2.23 9.28
CA LEU A 153 -0.40 2.03 10.50
C LEU A 153 -1.87 2.42 10.26
N SER A 154 -2.75 1.43 10.16
CA SER A 154 -4.20 1.61 10.12
C SER A 154 -4.90 0.33 10.57
N ASN A 155 -6.11 0.45 11.11
CA ASN A 155 -6.97 -0.69 11.35
C ASN A 155 -7.88 -1.01 10.15
N ASP A 156 -7.93 -0.15 9.13
CA ASP A 156 -8.57 -0.48 7.85
C ASP A 156 -7.73 -1.50 7.08
N ARG A 157 -8.40 -2.40 6.38
CA ARG A 157 -7.81 -3.47 5.58
C ARG A 157 -7.55 -3.05 4.12
N PHE A 158 -8.04 -1.89 3.69
CA PHE A 158 -7.86 -1.38 2.32
C PHE A 158 -8.23 -2.40 1.24
N LEU A 159 -9.38 -3.08 1.41
CA LEU A 159 -9.77 -4.23 0.58
C LEU A 159 -9.76 -3.89 -0.93
N ASP A 160 -10.25 -2.71 -1.30
CA ASP A 160 -10.34 -2.21 -2.69
C ASP A 160 -8.97 -1.95 -3.37
N TRP A 161 -7.89 -2.08 -2.62
CA TRP A 161 -6.53 -1.78 -3.06
C TRP A 161 -5.60 -2.99 -3.04
N GLN A 162 -6.01 -4.14 -2.49
CA GLN A 162 -5.14 -5.30 -2.33
C GLN A 162 -4.69 -5.89 -3.67
N ASP A 163 -5.58 -5.97 -4.66
CA ASP A 163 -5.25 -6.49 -5.99
C ASP A 163 -4.24 -5.58 -6.73
N ARG A 164 -4.36 -4.27 -6.52
CA ARG A 164 -3.46 -3.27 -7.13
C ARG A 164 -2.14 -3.14 -6.39
N PHE A 165 -2.11 -3.46 -5.10
CA PHE A 165 -0.95 -3.34 -4.23
C PHE A 165 -0.77 -4.60 -3.37
N PRO A 166 -0.26 -5.72 -3.93
CA PRO A 166 -0.14 -6.98 -3.19
C PRO A 166 0.77 -6.89 -1.94
N TRP A 167 1.70 -5.94 -1.93
CA TRP A 167 2.58 -5.69 -0.79
C TRP A 167 1.85 -5.08 0.41
N LEU A 168 0.66 -4.51 0.22
CA LEU A 168 -0.05 -3.71 1.22
C LEU A 168 -0.30 -4.50 2.50
N ALA A 169 -0.82 -5.72 2.37
CA ALA A 169 -1.12 -6.59 3.51
C ALA A 169 0.13 -6.90 4.36
N SER A 170 1.29 -7.11 3.73
CA SER A 170 2.54 -7.42 4.44
C SER A 170 3.13 -6.23 5.21
N ARG A 171 2.77 -5.00 4.85
CA ARG A 171 3.30 -3.76 5.45
C ARG A 171 2.27 -3.02 6.28
N LEU A 172 1.06 -3.56 6.39
CA LEU A 172 -0.01 -3.03 7.22
C LEU A 172 0.18 -3.48 8.67
N ARG A 173 0.29 -2.52 9.56
CA ARG A 173 0.38 -2.70 11.01
C ARG A 173 -0.94 -2.27 11.63
N ARG A 174 -1.50 -3.14 12.46
CA ARG A 174 -2.68 -2.85 13.26
C ARG A 174 -2.28 -2.31 14.61
N TYR A 175 -3.21 -1.65 15.27
CA TYR A 175 -2.96 -1.09 16.58
C TYR A 175 -4.20 -1.09 17.44
N ARG A 176 -3.98 -1.00 18.74
CA ARG A 176 -4.99 -0.64 19.72
C ARG A 176 -4.60 0.68 20.37
N MET A 177 -5.58 1.45 20.78
CA MET A 177 -5.36 2.70 21.49
C MET A 177 -6.10 2.68 22.80
N THR A 178 -5.45 3.19 23.84
CA THR A 178 -6.04 3.48 25.14
C THR A 178 -5.77 4.95 25.47
N PRO A 179 -6.42 5.51 26.51
CA PRO A 179 -6.07 6.85 26.99
C PRO A 179 -4.59 7.01 27.38
N ALA A 180 -3.88 5.91 27.66
CA ALA A 180 -2.46 5.92 27.99
C ALA A 180 -1.53 5.96 26.75
N GLY A 181 -2.02 5.56 25.57
CA GLY A 181 -1.22 5.59 24.35
C GLY A 181 -1.64 4.59 23.28
N LEU A 182 -0.85 4.58 22.19
CA LEU A 182 -1.01 3.65 21.08
C LEU A 182 -0.09 2.44 21.25
N ILE A 183 -0.64 1.24 21.07
CA ILE A 183 0.06 -0.04 21.16
C ILE A 183 -0.04 -0.75 19.81
N LEU A 184 1.10 -1.12 19.23
CA LEU A 184 1.16 -1.92 18.01
C LEU A 184 0.70 -3.36 18.31
N SER A 185 -0.08 -3.95 17.40
CA SER A 185 -0.64 -5.30 17.52
C SER A 185 -0.19 -6.24 16.42
#